data_AF-A0A4R5E9A5-F1
#
_entry.id   AF-A0A4R5E9A5-F1
#
_cell.length_a   1.000
_cell.length_b   1.000
_cell.length_c   1.000
_cell.angle_alpha   90.00
_cell.angle_beta   90.00
_cell.angle_gamma   90.00
#
_symmetry.space_group_name_H-M   'P 1'
#
loop_
_entity.id
_entity.type
_entity.pdbx_description
1 polymer ?
#
loop_
_entity_poly.entity_id
_entity_poly.type
_entity_poly.pdbx_seq_one_letter_code
_entity_poly.pdbx_strand_id
1 'polypeptide(L)'
;MARGRPRTFDRDTALAQATRLFWERGYEATSVGELTNAMSIRPASLYAAFGDKKSLFKEVVEAYGRSPAGAFMGEALANEPTAHRAFTRILHEAATIYSDPTHP
;
A
#
# COMPACT_ATOMS: atom_id res chain seq x y z
N MET A 1 27.23 11.64 3.17
CA MET A 1 26.69 11.09 4.42
C MET A 1 25.59 11.99 4.94
N ALA A 2 24.32 11.65 4.72
CA ALA A 2 23.20 12.40 5.30
C ALA A 2 22.86 11.79 6.67
N ARG A 3 23.41 12.38 7.73
CA ARG A 3 23.15 11.99 9.13
C ARG A 3 21.83 12.63 9.58
N GLY A 4 20.71 12.19 8.98
CA GLY A 4 19.37 12.62 9.36
C GLY A 4 19.01 12.08 10.74
N ARG A 5 18.56 12.96 11.63
CA ARG A 5 18.02 12.67 12.97
C ARG A 5 17.12 11.41 12.92
N PRO A 6 17.14 10.53 13.94
CA PRO A 6 16.36 9.29 13.92
C PRO A 6 14.90 9.64 13.60
N ARG A 7 14.31 8.96 12.61
CA ARG A 7 12.89 9.10 12.30
C ARG A 7 12.13 8.80 13.59
N THR A 8 11.44 9.79 14.14
CA THR A 8 10.73 9.66 15.42
C THR A 8 9.58 8.64 15.35
N PHE A 9 9.26 8.16 14.15
CA PHE A 9 8.20 7.19 13.88
C PHE A 9 8.71 6.14 12.90
N ASP A 10 8.15 4.93 13.00
CA ASP A 10 8.37 3.88 12.01
C ASP A 10 7.59 4.20 10.74
N ARG A 11 8.34 4.38 9.64
CA ARG A 11 7.79 4.75 8.35
C ARG A 11 6.91 3.66 7.76
N ASP A 12 7.29 2.40 7.92
CA ASP A 12 6.60 1.27 7.28
C ASP A 12 5.26 1.03 7.99
N THR A 13 5.26 1.11 9.33
CA THR A 13 4.03 1.13 10.12
C THR A 13 3.10 2.29 9.72
N ALA A 14 3.65 3.50 9.57
CA ALA A 14 2.85 4.66 9.17
C ALA A 14 2.30 4.53 7.74
N LEU A 15 3.06 3.95 6.81
CA LEU A 15 2.60 3.68 5.45
C LEU A 15 1.45 2.66 5.46
N ALA A 16 1.56 1.59 6.25
CA ALA A 16 0.50 0.58 6.39
C ALA A 16 -0.80 1.17 6.98
N GLN A 17 -0.68 2.09 7.95
CA GLN A 17 -1.82 2.82 8.51
C GLN A 17 -2.47 3.74 7.47
N ALA A 18 -1.68 4.45 6.67
CA ALA A 18 -2.18 5.27 5.57
C ALA A 18 -2.88 4.41 4.50
N THR A 19 -2.34 3.23 4.16
CA THR A 19 -2.98 2.28 3.24
C THR A 19 -4.38 1.90 3.71
N ARG A 20 -4.52 1.48 4.97
CA ARG A 20 -5.83 1.11 5.53
C ARG A 20 -6.83 2.26 5.48
N LEU A 21 -6.40 3.47 5.86
CA LEU A 21 -7.29 4.63 5.83
C LEU A 21 -7.74 4.98 4.40
N PHE A 22 -6.84 4.90 3.42
CA PHE A 22 -7.20 5.10 2.02
C PHE A 22 -8.13 4.01 1.47
N TRP A 23 -8.02 2.76 1.92
CA TRP A 23 -8.97 1.71 1.56
C TRP A 23 -10.37 1.97 2.13
N GLU A 24 -10.46 2.30 3.41
CA GLU A 24 -11.74 2.49 4.10
C GLU A 24 -12.50 3.72 3.59
N ARG A 25 -11.79 4.79 3.23
CA ARG A 25 -12.41 6.10 2.93
C ARG A 25 -12.19 6.58 1.50
N GLY A 26 -11.28 5.97 0.76
CA GLY A 26 -10.84 6.46 -0.54
C GLY A 26 -9.87 7.65 -0.44
N TYR A 27 -9.21 7.94 -1.56
CA TYR A 27 -8.23 9.02 -1.65
C TYR A 27 -8.85 10.39 -1.36
N GLU A 28 -9.92 10.77 -2.08
CA GLU A 28 -10.46 12.14 -2.00
C GLU A 28 -11.05 12.49 -0.63
N ALA A 29 -11.79 11.56 -0.01
CA ALA A 29 -12.45 11.80 1.27
C ALA A 29 -11.50 11.80 2.48
N THR A 30 -10.22 11.42 2.29
CA THR A 30 -9.23 11.37 3.38
C THR A 30 -8.43 12.67 3.45
N SER A 31 -8.49 13.39 4.57
CA SER A 31 -7.71 14.61 4.79
C SER A 31 -6.29 14.33 5.30
N VAL A 32 -5.37 15.30 5.15
CA VAL A 32 -4.02 15.21 5.74
C VAL A 32 -4.09 15.13 7.27
N GLY A 33 -5.06 15.79 7.90
CA GLY A 33 -5.27 15.72 9.35
C GLY A 33 -5.59 14.29 9.80
N GLU A 34 -6.55 13.64 9.13
CA GLU A 34 -6.91 12.24 9.41
C GLU A 34 -5.74 11.29 9.16
N LEU A 35 -4.97 11.48 8.10
CA LEU A 35 -3.74 10.71 7.85
C LEU A 35 -2.75 10.85 9.01
N THR A 36 -2.45 12.07 9.43
CA THR A 36 -1.48 12.31 10.51
C THR A 36 -1.96 11.73 11.84
N ASN A 37 -3.27 11.77 12.11
CA ASN A 37 -3.88 11.17 13.28
C ASN A 37 -3.78 9.63 13.24
N ALA A 38 -4.17 9.01 12.12
CA ALA A 38 -4.10 7.56 11.94
C ALA A 38 -2.67 7.04 12.03
N MET A 39 -1.71 7.80 11.48
CA MET A 39 -0.28 7.49 11.48
C MET A 39 0.41 7.80 12.82
N SER A 40 -0.28 8.46 13.77
CA SER A 40 0.28 8.94 15.02
C SER A 40 1.52 9.83 14.84
N ILE A 41 1.51 10.69 13.81
CA ILE A 41 2.60 11.63 13.50
C ILE A 41 2.10 13.08 13.45
N ARG A 42 3.05 14.02 13.44
CA ARG A 42 2.74 15.44 13.22
C ARG A 42 2.66 15.74 11.72
N PRO A 43 1.87 16.73 11.27
CA PRO A 43 1.82 17.12 9.86
C PRO A 43 3.19 17.39 9.23
N ALA A 44 4.07 18.11 9.95
CA ALA A 44 5.43 18.36 9.47
C ALA A 44 6.24 17.08 9.19
N SER A 45 6.02 16.02 9.98
CA SER A 45 6.66 14.71 9.77
C SER A 45 6.11 14.00 8.54
N LEU A 46 4.81 14.14 8.24
CA LEU A 46 4.22 13.60 7.01
C LEU A 46 4.85 14.26 5.79
N TYR A 47 4.84 15.59 5.74
CA TYR A 47 5.41 16.33 4.61
C TYR A 47 6.90 16.05 4.42
N ALA A 48 7.67 15.97 5.52
CA ALA A 48 9.10 15.66 5.44
C ALA A 48 9.41 14.23 4.96
N ALA A 49 8.54 13.26 5.27
CA ALA A 49 8.81 11.84 4.97
C ALA A 49 8.18 11.34 3.67
N PHE A 50 7.10 11.97 3.21
CA PHE A 50 6.28 11.53 2.08
C PHE A 50 6.00 12.65 1.07
N GLY A 51 6.42 13.89 1.31
CA GLY A 51 6.17 15.00 0.41
C GLY A 51 4.79 15.59 0.62
N ASP A 52 3.76 15.03 -0.01
CA ASP A 52 2.36 15.47 0.09
C ASP A 52 1.40 14.27 0.10
N LYS A 53 0.09 14.53 0.24
CA LYS A 53 -0.95 13.46 0.22
C LYS A 53 -0.88 12.62 -1.05
N LYS A 54 -0.63 13.25 -2.21
CA LYS A 54 -0.57 12.59 -3.51
C LYS A 54 0.63 11.64 -3.59
N SER A 55 1.77 12.08 -3.09
CA SER A 55 3.02 11.33 -3.06
C SER A 55 2.93 10.17 -2.07
N LEU A 56 2.37 10.40 -0.87
CA LEU A 56 2.02 9.33 0.06
C LEU A 56 1.08 8.29 -0.59
N PHE A 57 0.05 8.73 -1.30
CA PHE A 57 -0.87 7.82 -1.98
C PHE A 57 -0.19 7.00 -3.08
N LYS A 58 0.71 7.61 -3.87
CA LYS A 58 1.53 6.86 -4.85
C LYS A 58 2.36 5.77 -4.17
N GLU A 59 2.99 6.10 -3.04
CA GLU A 59 3.77 5.12 -2.29
C GLU A 59 2.91 3.99 -1.74
N VAL A 60 1.69 4.29 -1.28
CA VAL A 60 0.70 3.28 -0.88
C VAL A 60 0.36 2.35 -2.05
N VAL A 61 0.10 2.89 -3.24
CA VAL A 61 -0.19 2.10 -4.44
C VAL A 61 1.01 1.24 -4.86
N GLU A 62 2.23 1.80 -4.82
CA GLU A 62 3.45 1.05 -5.11
C GLU A 62 3.70 -0.07 -4.09
N ALA A 63 3.48 0.20 -2.79
CA ALA A 63 3.60 -0.81 -1.75
C ALA A 63 2.57 -1.92 -1.93
N TYR A 64 1.32 -1.58 -2.27
CA TYR A 64 0.30 -2.55 -2.61
C TYR A 64 0.69 -3.41 -3.81
N GLY A 65 1.21 -2.80 -4.89
CA GLY A 65 1.66 -3.52 -6.08
C GLY A 65 2.79 -4.52 -5.81
N ARG A 66 3.62 -4.28 -4.78
CA ARG A 66 4.66 -5.21 -4.32
C ARG A 66 4.18 -6.26 -3.32
N SER A 67 2.96 -6.11 -2.79
CA SER A 67 2.37 -7.10 -1.87
C SER A 67 1.97 -8.36 -2.63
N PRO A 68 1.82 -9.52 -1.95
CA PRO A 68 1.30 -10.73 -2.60
C PRO A 68 -0.06 -10.50 -3.29
N ALA A 69 -0.93 -9.68 -2.68
CA ALA A 69 -2.25 -9.34 -3.22
C ALA A 69 -2.19 -8.48 -4.49
N GLY A 70 -1.15 -7.66 -4.67
CA GLY A 70 -0.96 -6.86 -5.88
C GLY A 70 -0.10 -7.53 -6.94
N ALA A 71 0.83 -8.39 -6.52
CA ALA A 71 1.83 -9.01 -7.41
C ALA A 71 1.38 -10.33 -8.04
N PHE A 72 0.33 -10.98 -7.51
CA PHE A 72 -0.05 -12.35 -7.90
C PHE A 72 -0.23 -12.54 -9.43
N MET A 73 -0.82 -11.55 -10.11
CA MET A 73 -0.98 -11.60 -11.56
C MET A 73 0.36 -11.61 -12.30
N GLY A 74 1.27 -10.71 -11.89
CA GLY A 74 2.62 -10.63 -12.45
C GLY A 74 3.42 -11.92 -12.19
N GLU A 75 3.32 -12.46 -10.98
CA GLU A 75 3.95 -13.72 -10.59
C GLU A 75 3.41 -14.92 -11.38
N ALA A 76 2.09 -15.00 -11.58
CA ALA A 76 1.50 -16.08 -12.37
C ALA A 76 1.93 -16.00 -13.84
N LEU A 77 1.98 -14.80 -14.42
CA LEU A 77 2.43 -14.60 -15.80
C LEU A 77 3.92 -14.90 -15.98
N ALA A 78 4.75 -14.57 -14.98
CA ALA A 78 6.20 -14.77 -15.05
C ALA A 78 6.62 -16.23 -14.83
N ASN A 79 5.88 -16.98 -13.99
CA ASN A 79 6.35 -18.27 -13.48
C ASN A 79 5.58 -19.49 -14.01
N GLU A 80 4.44 -19.32 -14.70
CA GLU A 80 3.73 -20.45 -15.29
C GLU A 80 4.23 -20.77 -16.71
N PRO A 81 4.37 -22.06 -17.08
CA PRO A 81 4.99 -22.45 -18.34
C PRO A 81 4.08 -22.24 -19.57
N THR A 82 2.79 -21.98 -19.37
CA THR A 82 1.83 -21.71 -20.45
C THR A 82 0.85 -20.63 -20.06
N ALA A 83 0.33 -19.91 -21.07
CA ALA A 83 -0.70 -18.89 -20.86
C ALA A 83 -1.95 -19.48 -20.17
N HIS A 84 -2.37 -20.69 -20.57
CA HIS A 84 -3.51 -21.35 -19.94
C HIS A 84 -3.29 -21.55 -18.43
N ARG A 85 -2.12 -22.06 -18.02
CA ARG A 85 -1.80 -22.23 -16.60
C ARG A 85 -1.70 -20.91 -15.85
N ALA A 86 -1.11 -19.87 -16.46
CA ALA A 86 -1.07 -18.53 -15.89
C ALA A 86 -2.48 -18.00 -15.59
N PHE A 87 -3.39 -18.05 -16.57
CA PHE A 87 -4.77 -17.59 -16.39
C PHE A 87 -5.54 -18.45 -15.38
N THR A 88 -5.35 -19.78 -15.37
CA THR A 88 -5.95 -20.65 -14.35
C THR A 88 -5.52 -20.21 -12.94
N ARG A 89 -4.21 -20.01 -12.72
CA ARG A 89 -3.68 -19.56 -11.43
C ARG A 89 -4.21 -18.18 -11.05
N ILE A 90 -4.21 -17.21 -11.98
CA ILE A 90 -4.75 -15.86 -11.76
C ILE A 90 -6.20 -15.92 -11.29
N LEU A 91 -7.05 -16.72 -11.95
CA LEU A 91 -8.47 -16.81 -11.59
C LEU A 91 -8.66 -17.40 -10.19
N HIS A 92 -7.88 -18.42 -9.81
CA HIS A 92 -7.94 -19.01 -8.47
C HIS A 92 -7.41 -18.08 -7.37
N GLU A 93 -6.26 -17.43 -7.60
CA GLU A 93 -5.69 -16.47 -6.66
C GLU A 93 -6.60 -15.25 -6.51
N ALA A 94 -7.15 -14.72 -7.60
CA ALA A 94 -8.12 -13.62 -7.57
C ALA A 94 -9.38 -13.97 -6.76
N ALA A 95 -9.93 -15.18 -6.96
CA ALA A 95 -11.08 -15.63 -6.18
C ALA A 95 -10.77 -15.69 -4.68
N THR A 96 -9.55 -16.06 -4.31
CA THR A 96 -9.11 -16.11 -2.90
C THR A 96 -8.87 -14.71 -2.33
N ILE A 97 -8.11 -13.86 -3.05
CA ILE A 97 -7.71 -12.52 -2.60
C ILE A 97 -8.91 -11.58 -2.52
N TYR A 98 -9.77 -11.55 -3.53
CA TYR A 98 -10.89 -10.60 -3.58
C TYR A 98 -12.09 -11.00 -2.71
N SER A 99 -12.13 -12.24 -2.20
CA SER A 99 -13.15 -12.68 -1.26
C SER A 99 -12.66 -12.74 0.19
N ASP A 100 -11.39 -12.40 0.45
CA ASP A 100 -10.82 -12.38 1.78
C ASP A 100 -11.45 -11.25 2.62
N PRO A 101 -12.21 -11.54 3.69
CA PRO A 101 -12.86 -10.53 4.50
C PRO A 101 -11.88 -9.68 5.33
N THR A 102 -10.60 -10.07 5.36
CA THR A 102 -9.52 -9.32 6.04
C THR A 102 -8.78 -8.37 5.09
N HIS A 103 -9.04 -8.44 3.79
CA HIS A 103 -8.66 -7.44 2.79
C HIS A 103 -9.86 -6.53 2.51
N PRO A 104 -9.87 -5.27 2.99
CA PRO A 104 -10.96 -4.34 2.74
C PRO A 104 -11.06 -3.91 1.26
#